data_AF-A0A1J9QDU8-F1
#
_entry.id   AF-A0A1J9QDU8-F1
#
_cell.length_a   1.000
_cell.length_b   1.000
_cell.length_c   1.000
_cell.angle_alpha   90.00
_cell.angle_beta   90.00
_cell.angle_gamma   90.00
#
_symmetry.space_group_name_H-M   'P 1'
#
loop_
_entity.id
_entity.type
_entity.pdbx_description
1 polymer ?
#
loop_
_entity_poly.entity_id
_entity_poly.type
_entity_poly.pdbx_seq_one_letter_code
_entity_poly.pdbx_strand_id
1 'polypeptide(L)'
;MCKVLGSKETEDGQSRCSQCIKFSLPVQICSRERLTRHNPFEKCALLLSVLLYQANNAVGKDITYEILFTSVQWSGSSSRAVQLRQYHGGPTLDVDCCEYLPTHKNQVHVLLQNSNGWHPQVTTAYCLTNPKIDISPYVQKCIPFSLNEVFMRRDPVSLFFRLAALYRKTPIIYQCLEMYTTLCLMRIRWQFAGDESLGMAIIDDRNSAWYGSRPVPRMIQNQLGHLLELNMIELDRKISTGIQNMMELRKRRMWVVLTLAAFLLLHIRELDAGRNIFWSRYIDTLGFWIHPSKPKALIEEAVISCTSLLSHFHCLIGQKPLDLDWDDQKSRDMVDNDEDVVKAMKALRSLVLKLRDKNLIGREACNLYKDGDPNSVSFTISSLLFERMNKGCEIKGFH
;
A
#
# COMPACT_ATOMS: atom_id res chain seq x y z
N MET A 1 -10.94 -8.06 -20.46
CA MET A 1 -11.54 -8.63 -19.24
C MET A 1 -12.28 -9.88 -19.65
N CYS A 2 -12.06 -11.05 -19.01
CA CYS A 2 -12.71 -12.32 -19.37
C CYS A 2 -14.25 -12.17 -19.50
N LYS A 3 -14.71 -11.71 -20.67
CA LYS A 3 -16.05 -11.97 -21.17
C LYS A 3 -15.88 -13.24 -21.99
N VAL A 4 -16.46 -14.32 -21.50
CA VAL A 4 -17.50 -15.07 -22.22
C VAL A 4 -17.42 -14.89 -23.75
N LEU A 5 -16.36 -15.44 -24.34
CA LEU A 5 -16.38 -15.98 -25.69
C LEU A 5 -16.05 -17.46 -25.47
N GLY A 6 -17.05 -18.20 -24.99
CA GLY A 6 -16.94 -19.59 -24.54
C GLY A 6 -16.18 -19.73 -23.23
N SER A 7 -16.90 -19.81 -22.11
CA SER A 7 -16.38 -20.57 -20.97
C SER A 7 -16.31 -22.04 -21.40
N LYS A 8 -15.16 -22.68 -21.23
CA LYS A 8 -15.08 -24.13 -21.29
C LYS A 8 -15.04 -24.64 -19.86
N GLU A 9 -15.87 -25.63 -19.55
CA GLU A 9 -15.67 -26.43 -18.34
C GLU A 9 -14.35 -27.16 -18.49
N THR A 10 -13.46 -26.98 -17.53
CA THR A 10 -12.24 -27.79 -17.42
C THR A 10 -12.57 -29.12 -16.75
N GLU A 11 -11.70 -30.12 -16.85
CA GLU A 11 -11.89 -31.48 -16.28
C GLU A 11 -12.13 -31.48 -14.75
N ASP A 12 -11.80 -30.37 -14.09
CA ASP A 12 -12.03 -30.10 -12.66
C ASP A 12 -13.42 -29.50 -12.35
N GLY A 13 -14.32 -29.37 -13.35
CA GLY A 13 -15.66 -28.81 -13.20
C GLY A 13 -15.70 -27.28 -13.02
N GLN A 14 -14.57 -26.59 -13.20
CA GLN A 14 -14.48 -25.15 -13.00
C GLN A 14 -14.54 -24.38 -14.33
N SER A 15 -15.32 -23.30 -14.41
CA SER A 15 -15.42 -22.50 -15.64
C SER A 15 -14.25 -21.52 -15.76
N ARG A 16 -13.48 -21.62 -16.85
CA ARG A 16 -12.42 -20.65 -17.19
C ARG A 16 -12.66 -20.05 -18.56
N CYS A 17 -12.30 -18.78 -18.71
CA CYS A 17 -12.32 -18.11 -20.01
C CYS A 17 -11.15 -18.62 -20.89
N SER A 18 -11.34 -18.64 -22.20
CA SER A 18 -10.37 -19.19 -23.16
C SER A 18 -8.95 -18.61 -23.03
N GLN A 19 -8.81 -17.34 -22.64
CA GLN A 19 -7.51 -16.77 -22.33
C GLN A 19 -6.87 -17.38 -21.07
N CYS A 20 -7.60 -17.51 -19.95
CA CYS A 20 -7.05 -18.13 -18.75
C CYS A 20 -6.59 -19.57 -19.01
N ILE A 21 -7.36 -20.32 -19.81
CA ILE A 21 -7.00 -21.70 -20.21
C ILE A 21 -5.70 -21.67 -21.02
N LYS A 22 -5.61 -20.80 -22.03
CA LYS A 22 -4.42 -20.65 -22.89
C LYS A 22 -3.14 -20.39 -22.09
N PHE A 23 -3.24 -19.69 -20.97
CA PHE A 23 -2.09 -19.28 -20.15
C PHE A 23 -2.00 -20.03 -18.82
N SER A 24 -2.74 -21.13 -18.66
CA SER A 24 -2.74 -21.95 -17.44
C SER A 24 -2.99 -21.16 -16.15
N LEU A 25 -3.79 -20.09 -16.22
CA LEU A 25 -4.10 -19.29 -15.04
C LEU A 25 -5.04 -20.06 -14.10
N PRO A 26 -4.79 -20.05 -12.77
CA PRO A 26 -5.69 -20.62 -11.78
C PRO A 26 -7.12 -20.09 -11.93
N VAL A 27 -8.13 -20.93 -11.65
CA VAL A 27 -9.54 -20.54 -11.80
C VAL A 27 -9.88 -19.29 -10.97
N GLN A 28 -9.21 -19.13 -9.83
CA GLN A 28 -9.46 -18.08 -8.86
C GLN A 28 -9.13 -16.69 -9.45
N ILE A 29 -8.32 -16.65 -10.51
CA ILE A 29 -7.91 -15.43 -11.22
C ILE A 29 -8.84 -15.14 -12.41
N CYS A 30 -9.58 -16.15 -12.89
CA CYS A 30 -10.35 -16.08 -14.11
C CYS A 30 -11.77 -15.51 -13.93
N SER A 31 -11.90 -14.23 -13.55
CA SER A 31 -13.21 -13.59 -13.37
C SER A 31 -13.19 -12.09 -13.71
N ARG A 32 -14.27 -11.58 -14.29
CA ARG A 32 -14.41 -10.16 -14.65
C ARG A 32 -14.62 -9.24 -13.42
N GLU A 33 -15.10 -9.78 -12.31
CA GLU A 33 -15.58 -9.00 -11.15
C GLU A 33 -14.53 -8.85 -10.03
N ARG A 34 -13.29 -9.30 -10.24
CA ARG A 34 -12.36 -9.56 -9.12
C ARG A 34 -11.33 -8.48 -8.79
N LEU A 35 -11.05 -7.53 -9.68
CA LEU A 35 -10.09 -6.45 -9.38
C LEU A 35 -10.45 -5.66 -8.11
N THR A 36 -11.74 -5.50 -7.84
CA THR A 36 -12.28 -4.81 -6.65
C THR A 36 -12.84 -5.75 -5.57
N ARG A 37 -12.71 -7.08 -5.74
CA ARG A 37 -13.16 -8.05 -4.70
C ARG A 37 -12.12 -8.30 -3.63
N HIS A 38 -10.85 -8.12 -3.98
CA HIS A 38 -9.74 -8.36 -3.08
C HIS A 38 -9.34 -7.07 -2.42
N ASN A 39 -9.39 -7.07 -1.10
CA ASN A 39 -9.17 -5.87 -0.30
C ASN A 39 -7.95 -6.08 0.60
N PRO A 40 -6.72 -6.04 0.03
CA PRO A 40 -5.49 -6.38 0.77
C PRO A 40 -5.18 -5.40 1.91
N PHE A 41 -5.83 -4.24 1.92
CA PHE A 41 -5.76 -3.26 2.99
C PHE A 41 -6.97 -3.30 3.94
N GLU A 42 -8.03 -4.06 3.63
CA GLU A 42 -9.14 -4.33 4.56
C GLU A 42 -8.72 -5.40 5.56
N LYS A 43 -7.82 -4.92 6.39
CA LYS A 43 -7.15 -5.57 7.49
C LYS A 43 -8.10 -5.88 8.65
N CYS A 44 -9.19 -5.12 8.77
CA CYS A 44 -10.35 -5.46 9.58
C CYS A 44 -11.50 -5.84 8.66
N ALA A 45 -11.98 -7.09 8.74
CA ALA A 45 -12.99 -7.69 7.86
C ALA A 45 -14.39 -6.99 7.86
N LEU A 46 -14.52 -5.81 8.46
CA LEU A 46 -15.78 -5.29 8.99
C LEU A 46 -16.10 -3.83 8.73
N LEU A 47 -15.18 -3.07 8.15
CA LEU A 47 -15.44 -1.67 7.82
C LEU A 47 -16.47 -1.49 6.69
N LEU A 48 -16.71 -2.54 5.89
CA LEU A 48 -17.83 -2.55 4.94
C LEU A 48 -19.20 -2.43 5.64
N SER A 49 -19.36 -2.90 6.88
CA SER A 49 -20.66 -2.80 7.58
C SER A 49 -20.99 -1.38 8.08
N VAL A 50 -20.07 -0.42 7.97
CA VAL A 50 -20.35 1.00 8.29
C VAL A 50 -20.56 1.82 7.01
N LEU A 51 -19.91 1.44 5.90
CA LEU A 51 -20.08 2.13 4.61
C LEU A 51 -21.16 1.51 3.70
N LEU A 52 -21.51 0.23 3.86
CA LEU A 52 -22.56 -0.46 3.09
C LEU A 52 -23.85 -0.72 3.89
N TYR A 53 -24.04 -0.09 5.04
CA TYR A 53 -25.27 -0.24 5.84
C TYR A 53 -26.46 0.56 5.25
N GLN A 54 -26.72 0.36 3.96
CA GLN A 54 -28.00 0.59 3.31
C GLN A 54 -28.55 -0.68 2.62
N ALA A 55 -27.89 -1.84 2.70
CA ALA A 55 -28.44 -3.09 2.15
C ALA A 55 -28.11 -4.33 3.01
N ASN A 56 -29.09 -4.75 3.79
CA ASN A 56 -29.40 -6.11 4.28
C ASN A 56 -28.27 -7.15 4.30
N ASN A 57 -27.68 -7.38 5.48
CA ASN A 57 -27.64 -8.65 6.22
C ASN A 57 -26.55 -8.63 7.28
N ALA A 58 -26.90 -9.08 8.49
CA ALA A 58 -26.06 -9.09 9.67
C ALA A 58 -24.93 -10.13 9.55
N VAL A 59 -23.74 -9.70 9.13
CA VAL A 59 -22.50 -10.40 9.44
C VAL A 59 -21.85 -9.67 10.60
N GLY A 60 -21.62 -10.38 11.71
CA GLY A 60 -21.29 -9.82 13.02
C GLY A 60 -20.03 -8.95 13.02
N LYS A 61 -20.19 -7.72 13.53
CA LYS A 61 -19.14 -6.74 13.83
C LYS A 61 -18.18 -7.22 14.92
N ASP A 62 -17.12 -7.92 14.54
CA ASP A 62 -15.85 -7.94 15.28
C ASP A 62 -15.17 -6.54 15.28
N ILE A 63 -15.71 -5.65 16.11
CA ILE A 63 -15.15 -4.32 16.45
C ILE A 63 -14.05 -4.41 17.51
N THR A 64 -13.54 -5.61 17.79
CA THR A 64 -12.57 -5.85 18.86
C THR A 64 -11.30 -5.02 18.66
N TYR A 65 -10.84 -4.84 17.42
CA TYR A 65 -9.68 -3.98 17.16
C TYR A 65 -9.94 -2.50 17.51
N GLU A 66 -11.09 -1.96 17.08
CA GLU A 66 -11.48 -0.56 17.34
C GLU A 66 -11.69 -0.33 18.85
N ILE A 67 -12.41 -1.24 19.52
CA ILE A 67 -12.71 -1.19 20.95
C ILE A 67 -11.45 -1.33 21.79
N LEU A 68 -10.58 -2.32 21.50
CA LEU A 68 -9.45 -2.62 22.37
C LEU A 68 -8.27 -1.66 22.18
N PHE A 69 -8.08 -1.10 20.98
CA PHE A 69 -6.82 -0.45 20.62
C PHE A 69 -6.90 0.97 20.11
N THR A 70 -8.11 1.47 19.80
CA THR A 70 -8.32 2.86 19.39
C THR A 70 -9.31 3.63 20.27
N SER A 71 -10.05 2.90 21.12
CA SER A 71 -11.03 3.47 22.06
C SER A 71 -10.52 3.34 23.49
N VAL A 72 -10.70 4.40 24.28
CA VAL A 72 -10.30 4.45 25.69
C VAL A 72 -11.31 5.24 26.50
N GLN A 73 -11.39 4.93 27.80
CA GLN A 73 -12.25 5.65 28.72
C GLN A 73 -11.58 6.97 29.13
N TRP A 74 -12.23 8.08 28.78
CA TRP A 74 -11.76 9.41 29.15
C TRP A 74 -11.75 9.61 30.66
N SER A 75 -10.68 10.24 31.16
CA SER A 75 -10.48 10.54 32.59
C SER A 75 -11.22 11.80 33.07
N GLY A 76 -11.79 12.60 32.17
CA GLY A 76 -12.36 13.92 32.49
C GLY A 76 -11.35 15.08 32.46
N SER A 77 -10.09 14.84 32.06
CA SER A 77 -9.04 15.86 31.94
C SER A 77 -9.30 16.88 30.82
N SER A 78 -8.76 18.09 30.98
CA SER A 78 -8.80 19.15 29.98
C SER A 78 -8.04 18.76 28.71
N SER A 79 -8.57 19.17 27.56
CA SER A 79 -7.88 19.01 26.27
C SER A 79 -6.58 19.81 26.22
N ARG A 80 -5.55 19.26 25.57
CA ARG A 80 -4.28 19.91 25.26
C ARG A 80 -4.03 19.83 23.76
N ALA A 81 -3.74 20.98 23.14
CA ALA A 81 -3.39 21.05 21.74
C ALA A 81 -1.94 20.64 21.52
N VAL A 82 -1.71 19.76 20.55
CA VAL A 82 -0.40 19.19 20.22
C VAL A 82 -0.15 19.26 18.73
N GLN A 83 1.07 19.64 18.35
CA GLN A 83 1.52 19.57 16.96
C GLN A 83 2.37 18.33 16.74
N LEU A 84 1.95 17.49 15.80
CA LEU A 84 2.61 16.25 15.45
C LEU A 84 3.15 16.29 14.02
N ARG A 85 4.23 15.57 13.74
CA ARG A 85 4.78 15.41 12.38
C ARG A 85 5.45 14.06 12.21
N GLN A 86 5.71 13.66 10.97
CA GLN A 86 6.48 12.45 10.65
C GLN A 86 7.75 12.75 9.86
N TYR A 87 7.69 13.70 8.93
CA TYR A 87 8.87 14.18 8.20
C TYR A 87 9.56 15.32 8.95
N HIS A 88 10.88 15.24 9.07
CA HIS A 88 11.67 16.35 9.60
C HIS A 88 11.56 17.56 8.67
N GLY A 89 11.21 18.73 9.21
CA GLY A 89 10.89 19.93 8.41
C GLY A 89 9.65 19.80 7.52
N GLY A 90 8.84 18.75 7.72
CA GLY A 90 7.62 18.50 6.96
C GLY A 90 6.38 19.18 7.54
N PRO A 91 5.20 18.88 6.96
CA PRO A 91 3.91 19.36 7.45
C PRO A 91 3.67 18.92 8.90
N THR A 92 2.92 19.72 9.64
CA THR A 92 2.40 19.38 10.97
C THR A 92 0.92 19.04 10.90
N LEU A 93 0.48 18.22 11.85
CA LEU A 93 -0.91 17.91 12.14
C LEU A 93 -1.21 18.40 13.56
N ASP A 94 -2.12 19.37 13.66
CA ASP A 94 -2.59 19.87 14.94
C ASP A 94 -3.71 18.94 15.44
N VAL A 95 -3.57 18.45 16.67
CA VAL A 95 -4.54 17.55 17.32
C VAL A 95 -4.80 17.96 18.75
N ASP A 96 -6.03 17.74 19.19
CA ASP A 96 -6.42 17.85 20.59
C ASP A 96 -6.31 16.50 21.29
N CYS A 97 -5.68 16.49 22.46
CA CYS A 97 -5.40 15.30 23.25
C CYS A 97 -5.92 15.42 24.68
N CYS A 98 -6.36 14.30 25.26
CA CYS A 98 -6.76 14.21 26.67
C CYS A 98 -6.21 12.94 27.33
N GLU A 99 -6.18 12.94 28.66
CA GLU A 99 -5.77 11.78 29.45
C GLU A 99 -6.87 10.72 29.48
N TYR A 100 -6.50 9.45 29.48
CA TYR A 100 -7.40 8.32 29.63
C TYR A 100 -6.94 7.39 30.76
N LEU A 101 -7.84 6.53 31.23
CA LEU A 101 -7.50 5.50 32.23
C LEU A 101 -7.09 4.20 31.52
N PRO A 102 -5.82 3.76 31.60
CA PRO A 102 -5.41 2.51 30.96
C PRO A 102 -6.07 1.29 31.59
N THR A 103 -6.68 0.45 30.77
CA THR A 103 -7.29 -0.82 31.16
C THR A 103 -6.46 -2.02 30.71
N HIS A 104 -5.49 -1.83 29.81
CA HIS A 104 -4.65 -2.89 29.29
C HIS A 104 -3.20 -2.42 29.07
N LYS A 105 -2.21 -3.29 29.34
CA LYS A 105 -0.78 -2.95 29.21
C LYS A 105 -0.41 -2.44 27.82
N ASN A 106 -0.99 -3.00 26.76
CA ASN A 106 -0.67 -2.61 25.37
C ASN A 106 -1.12 -1.18 25.01
N GLN A 107 -1.91 -0.51 25.86
CA GLN A 107 -2.36 0.86 25.61
C GLN A 107 -1.26 1.89 25.92
N VAL A 108 -0.29 1.55 26.77
CA VAL A 108 0.77 2.46 27.24
C VAL A 108 2.18 1.99 26.92
N HIS A 109 2.38 0.88 26.21
CA HIS A 109 3.72 0.40 25.85
C HIS A 109 4.01 0.54 24.35
N VAL A 110 5.12 1.20 24.02
CA VAL A 110 5.72 1.22 22.68
C VAL A 110 6.92 0.29 22.60
N LEU A 111 7.28 -0.11 21.38
CA LEU A 111 8.30 -1.13 21.12
C LEU A 111 9.65 -0.52 20.77
N LEU A 112 10.62 -0.52 21.66
CA LEU A 112 11.93 0.05 21.44
C LEU A 112 12.93 -1.04 21.05
N GLN A 113 13.63 -0.87 19.92
CA GLN A 113 14.73 -1.77 19.53
C GLN A 113 16.06 -1.14 19.92
N ASN A 114 16.90 -1.90 20.63
CA ASN A 114 18.30 -1.55 20.90
C ASN A 114 19.20 -2.74 20.57
N SER A 115 20.49 -2.68 20.96
CA SER A 115 21.46 -3.74 20.74
C SER A 115 21.09 -5.10 21.35
N ASN A 116 20.21 -5.12 22.37
CA ASN A 116 19.78 -6.30 23.09
C ASN A 116 18.43 -6.86 22.59
N GLY A 117 17.88 -6.27 21.52
CA GLY A 117 16.63 -6.70 20.91
C GLY A 117 15.48 -5.73 21.16
N TRP A 118 14.25 -6.27 21.16
CA TRP A 118 13.02 -5.51 21.33
C TRP A 118 12.62 -5.44 22.80
N HIS A 119 12.29 -4.24 23.27
CA HIS A 119 11.92 -3.97 24.66
C HIS A 119 10.68 -3.08 24.73
N PRO A 120 9.79 -3.29 25.71
CA PRO A 120 8.66 -2.39 25.95
C PRO A 120 9.14 -1.11 26.64
N GLN A 121 8.67 0.04 26.17
CA GLN A 121 8.87 1.36 26.78
C GLN A 121 7.52 1.95 27.15
N VAL A 122 7.35 2.40 28.39
CA VAL A 122 6.11 3.02 28.87
C VAL A 122 5.96 4.42 28.29
N THR A 123 4.75 4.78 27.86
CA THR A 123 4.33 6.11 27.44
C THR A 123 3.22 6.65 28.34
N THR A 124 3.02 7.97 28.35
CA THR A 124 1.90 8.59 29.07
C THR A 124 0.55 8.15 28.51
N ALA A 125 -0.47 8.21 29.36
CA ALA A 125 -1.82 7.76 29.03
C ALA A 125 -2.64 8.88 28.37
N TYR A 126 -2.20 9.34 27.20
CA TYR A 126 -2.93 10.32 26.38
C TYR A 126 -3.47 9.71 25.09
N CYS A 127 -4.65 10.17 24.68
CA CYS A 127 -5.31 9.81 23.43
C CYS A 127 -5.83 11.07 22.71
N LEU A 128 -6.25 10.93 21.45
CA LEU A 128 -6.95 11.98 20.72
C LEU A 128 -8.32 12.24 21.36
N THR A 129 -8.69 13.51 21.49
CA THR A 129 -10.04 13.92 21.90
C THR A 129 -11.07 13.63 20.81
N ASN A 130 -10.67 13.79 19.54
CA ASN A 130 -11.46 13.36 18.38
C ASN A 130 -10.68 12.29 17.58
N PRO A 131 -11.02 10.99 17.72
CA PRO A 131 -10.34 9.94 16.96
C PRO A 131 -10.77 9.87 15.48
N LYS A 132 -11.68 10.74 15.03
CA LYS A 132 -12.25 10.77 13.67
C LYS A 132 -11.83 12.00 12.86
N ILE A 133 -10.67 12.58 13.16
CA ILE A 133 -10.12 13.68 12.36
C ILE A 133 -9.87 13.24 10.91
N ASP A 134 -10.09 14.14 9.96
CA ASP A 134 -9.73 13.89 8.57
C ASP A 134 -8.21 14.05 8.40
N ILE A 135 -7.52 12.92 8.18
CA ILE A 135 -6.07 12.88 8.01
C ILE A 135 -5.64 13.13 6.57
N SER A 136 -6.55 13.06 5.58
CA SER A 136 -6.21 13.16 4.16
C SER A 136 -5.52 14.48 3.80
N PRO A 137 -5.91 15.67 4.32
CA PRO A 137 -5.19 16.92 4.05
C PRO A 137 -3.72 16.90 4.50
N TYR A 138 -3.43 16.25 5.62
CA TYR A 138 -2.05 16.08 6.10
C TYR A 138 -1.26 15.13 5.18
N VAL A 139 -1.85 13.99 4.80
CA VAL A 139 -1.23 13.04 3.86
C VAL A 139 -0.89 13.72 2.54
N GLN A 140 -1.81 14.51 1.98
CA GLN A 140 -1.62 15.21 0.71
C GLN A 140 -0.47 16.22 0.77
N LYS A 141 -0.33 16.96 1.88
CA LYS A 141 0.81 17.85 2.11
C LYS A 141 2.14 17.11 2.21
N CYS A 142 2.14 15.83 2.58
CA CYS A 142 3.34 14.98 2.68
C CYS A 142 3.78 14.37 1.34
N ILE A 143 2.98 14.43 0.27
CA ILE A 143 3.32 13.85 -1.04
C ILE A 143 4.68 14.31 -1.58
N PRO A 144 5.05 15.61 -1.53
CA PRO A 144 6.37 16.04 -2.01
C PRO A 144 7.55 15.41 -1.27
N PHE A 145 7.37 15.09 0.03
CA PHE A 145 8.42 14.50 0.86
C PHE A 145 8.64 13.03 0.52
N SER A 146 7.57 12.25 0.40
CA SER A 146 7.64 10.84 -0.02
C SER A 146 8.20 10.69 -1.44
N LEU A 147 7.82 11.59 -2.36
CA LEU A 147 8.39 11.65 -3.70
C LEU A 147 9.88 11.96 -3.68
N ASN A 148 10.32 12.91 -2.86
CA ASN A 148 11.73 13.24 -2.73
C ASN A 148 12.54 12.03 -2.23
N GLU A 149 12.05 11.31 -1.21
CA GLU A 149 12.70 10.08 -0.74
C GLU A 149 12.85 9.04 -1.85
N VAL A 150 11.81 8.82 -2.65
CA VAL A 150 11.87 7.90 -3.79
C VAL A 150 12.83 8.39 -4.86
N PHE A 151 12.83 9.69 -5.18
CA PHE A 151 13.71 10.24 -6.20
C PHE A 151 15.19 10.16 -5.82
N MET A 152 15.51 10.21 -4.54
CA MET A 152 16.88 10.05 -4.04
C MET A 152 17.37 8.60 -4.12
N ARG A 153 16.46 7.62 -4.29
CA ARG A 153 16.83 6.22 -4.51
C ARG A 153 17.41 6.00 -5.90
N ARG A 154 18.50 5.24 -5.96
CA ARG A 154 19.15 4.81 -7.21
C ARG A 154 18.65 3.43 -7.66
N ASP A 155 17.36 3.18 -7.51
CA ASP A 155 16.72 1.91 -7.87
C ASP A 155 15.79 2.05 -9.10
N PRO A 156 15.34 0.93 -9.69
CA PRO A 156 14.40 0.97 -10.82
C PRO A 156 13.09 1.70 -10.54
N VAL A 157 12.59 1.62 -9.29
CA VAL A 157 11.30 2.18 -8.90
C VAL A 157 11.30 3.70 -9.02
N SER A 158 12.42 4.35 -8.66
CA SER A 158 12.51 5.82 -8.74
C SER A 158 12.27 6.37 -10.14
N LEU A 159 12.64 5.61 -11.19
CA LEU A 159 12.43 6.01 -12.59
C LEU A 159 10.95 5.98 -12.97
N PHE A 160 10.19 4.99 -12.49
CA PHE A 160 8.74 4.93 -12.69
C PHE A 160 8.01 6.02 -11.93
N PHE A 161 8.44 6.34 -10.70
CA PHE A 161 7.88 7.46 -9.94
C PHE A 161 8.15 8.81 -10.61
N ARG A 162 9.35 9.01 -11.18
CA ARG A 162 9.66 10.23 -11.95
C ARG A 162 8.75 10.37 -13.17
N LEU A 163 8.50 9.26 -13.88
CA LEU A 163 7.56 9.25 -15.00
C LEU A 163 6.12 9.51 -14.54
N ALA A 164 5.67 8.88 -13.45
CA ALA A 164 4.36 9.12 -12.86
C ALA A 164 4.16 10.56 -12.38
N ALA A 165 5.21 11.22 -11.88
CA ALA A 165 5.14 12.61 -11.45
C ALA A 165 4.80 13.58 -12.60
N LEU A 166 5.15 13.24 -13.86
CA LEU A 166 4.73 14.00 -15.04
C LEU A 166 3.21 13.94 -15.23
N TYR A 167 2.57 12.86 -14.80
CA TYR A 167 1.13 12.62 -14.87
C TYR A 167 0.39 12.90 -13.56
N ARG A 168 1.02 13.59 -12.58
CA ARG A 168 0.43 13.82 -11.25
C ARG A 168 -0.90 14.57 -11.24
N LYS A 169 -1.23 15.30 -12.31
CA LYS A 169 -2.53 15.97 -12.47
C LYS A 169 -3.66 15.01 -12.84
N THR A 170 -3.33 13.80 -13.30
CA THR A 170 -4.31 12.77 -13.60
C THR A 170 -4.83 12.17 -12.28
N PRO A 171 -6.15 12.17 -12.02
CA PRO A 171 -6.71 11.80 -10.71
C PRO A 171 -6.23 10.44 -10.18
N ILE A 172 -6.18 9.41 -11.02
CA ILE A 172 -5.76 8.07 -10.59
C ILE A 172 -4.27 8.02 -10.19
N ILE A 173 -3.42 8.79 -10.88
CA ILE A 173 -2.00 8.86 -10.55
C ILE A 173 -1.82 9.62 -9.23
N TYR A 174 -2.54 10.73 -9.05
CA TYR A 174 -2.55 11.46 -7.78
C TYR A 174 -2.96 10.54 -6.61
N GLN A 175 -4.03 9.77 -6.78
CA GLN A 175 -4.49 8.80 -5.78
C GLN A 175 -3.42 7.74 -5.48
N CYS A 176 -2.72 7.21 -6.50
CA CYS A 176 -1.60 6.28 -6.29
C CYS A 176 -0.46 6.93 -5.48
N LEU A 177 -0.13 8.19 -5.76
CA LEU A 177 0.92 8.92 -5.03
C LEU A 177 0.50 9.22 -3.58
N GLU A 178 -0.76 9.56 -3.35
CA GLU A 178 -1.35 9.73 -2.02
C GLU A 178 -1.33 8.42 -1.23
N MET A 179 -1.68 7.31 -1.87
CA MET A 179 -1.66 5.98 -1.27
C MET A 179 -0.23 5.53 -0.93
N TYR A 180 0.72 5.73 -1.84
CA TYR A 180 2.13 5.49 -1.57
C TYR A 180 2.62 6.32 -0.38
N THR A 181 2.26 7.60 -0.33
CA THR A 181 2.60 8.50 0.78
C THR A 181 2.01 8.00 2.08
N THR A 182 0.75 7.57 2.07
CA THR A 182 0.10 6.97 3.26
C THR A 182 0.87 5.75 3.76
N LEU A 183 1.29 4.85 2.87
CA LEU A 183 2.12 3.70 3.24
C LEU A 183 3.48 4.12 3.84
N CYS A 184 4.13 5.15 3.29
CA CYS A 184 5.36 5.70 3.88
C CYS A 184 5.11 6.25 5.28
N LEU A 185 4.06 7.04 5.47
CA LEU A 185 3.67 7.58 6.78
C LEU A 185 3.37 6.44 7.77
N MET A 186 2.73 5.34 7.38
CA MET A 186 2.54 4.19 8.27
C MET A 186 3.84 3.51 8.74
N ARG A 187 4.98 3.81 8.10
CA ARG A 187 6.30 3.27 8.46
C ARG A 187 7.14 4.28 9.23
N ILE A 188 6.80 5.56 9.13
CA ILE A 188 7.51 6.65 9.80
C ILE A 188 6.82 6.94 11.12
N ARG A 189 7.61 7.14 12.16
CA ARG A 189 7.10 7.40 13.49
C ARG A 189 6.57 8.83 13.61
N TRP A 190 5.51 8.99 14.38
CA TRP A 190 5.05 10.31 14.82
C TRP A 190 6.05 10.92 15.81
N GLN A 191 6.23 12.23 15.70
CA GLN A 191 7.10 13.04 16.55
C GLN A 191 6.38 14.31 16.95
N PHE A 192 6.66 14.80 18.15
CA PHE A 192 6.27 16.14 18.54
C PHE A 192 6.98 17.19 17.68
N ALA A 193 6.23 18.17 17.21
CA ALA A 193 6.73 19.30 16.43
C ALA A 193 6.74 20.62 17.22
N GLY A 194 5.90 20.74 18.25
CA GLY A 194 5.81 21.91 19.14
C GLY A 194 6.36 21.63 20.55
N ASP A 195 6.09 22.56 21.47
CA ASP A 195 6.63 22.53 22.85
C ASP A 195 5.91 21.54 23.76
N GLU A 196 4.60 21.32 23.56
CA GLU A 196 3.81 20.37 24.34
C GLU A 196 4.23 18.92 24.01
N SER A 197 4.58 18.16 25.05
CA SER A 197 5.06 16.78 24.95
C SER A 197 4.16 15.76 25.66
N LEU A 198 3.04 16.19 26.24
CA LEU A 198 2.10 15.35 27.00
C LEU A 198 2.79 14.58 28.12
N GLY A 199 3.77 15.23 28.78
CA GLY A 199 4.58 14.65 29.85
C GLY A 199 5.61 13.62 29.38
N MET A 200 5.82 13.45 28.06
CA MET A 200 6.82 12.52 27.53
C MET A 200 8.24 13.08 27.67
N ALA A 201 9.11 12.27 28.28
CA ALA A 201 10.53 12.53 28.38
C ALA A 201 11.27 12.17 27.09
N ILE A 202 12.49 12.72 26.95
CA ILE A 202 13.44 12.31 25.92
C ILE A 202 14.02 10.96 26.33
N ILE A 203 14.16 10.04 25.36
CA ILE A 203 14.87 8.78 25.57
C ILE A 203 16.36 9.08 25.68
N ASP A 204 16.95 8.76 26.83
CA ASP A 204 18.36 8.99 27.16
C ASP A 204 19.26 7.76 26.97
N ASP A 205 18.69 6.59 26.70
CA ASP A 205 19.43 5.38 26.36
C ASP A 205 20.17 5.54 25.03
N ARG A 206 21.50 5.71 25.09
CA ARG A 206 22.39 5.85 23.93
C ARG A 206 22.44 4.61 23.02
N ASN A 207 22.10 3.42 23.56
CA ASN A 207 22.07 2.19 22.78
C ASN A 207 20.74 1.99 22.07
N SER A 208 19.73 2.81 22.40
CA SER A 208 18.46 2.82 21.72
C SER A 208 18.60 3.44 20.33
N ALA A 209 17.95 2.84 19.33
CA ALA A 209 17.74 3.49 18.04
C ALA A 209 16.91 4.78 18.15
N TRP A 210 16.41 5.09 19.34
CA TRP A 210 15.49 6.18 19.66
C TRP A 210 16.15 7.21 20.59
N TYR A 211 17.44 7.09 20.86
CA TYR A 211 18.20 8.07 21.65
C TYR A 211 17.94 9.51 21.17
N GLY A 212 17.63 10.41 22.10
CA GLY A 212 17.34 11.81 21.80
C GLY A 212 15.94 12.08 21.26
N SER A 213 15.08 11.07 21.10
CA SER A 213 13.69 11.25 20.63
C SER A 213 12.68 11.28 21.77
N ARG A 214 11.58 12.02 21.57
CA ARG A 214 10.39 12.01 22.44
C ARG A 214 9.31 11.16 21.78
N PRO A 215 9.03 9.94 22.27
CA PRO A 215 8.01 9.10 21.66
C PRO A 215 6.62 9.70 21.93
N VAL A 216 5.79 9.75 20.89
CA VAL A 216 4.38 10.12 21.02
C VAL A 216 3.65 9.02 21.80
N PRO A 217 2.67 9.34 22.67
CA PRO A 217 1.88 8.35 23.39
C PRO A 217 1.34 7.23 22.51
N ARG A 218 1.40 5.98 23.00
CA ARG A 218 1.05 4.79 22.21
C ARG A 218 -0.37 4.86 21.64
N MET A 219 -1.34 5.33 22.43
CA MET A 219 -2.74 5.41 22.00
C MET A 219 -2.94 6.42 20.87
N ILE A 220 -2.30 7.60 20.94
CA ILE A 220 -2.30 8.57 19.83
C ILE A 220 -1.71 7.94 18.56
N GLN A 221 -0.58 7.22 18.67
CA GLN A 221 0.02 6.53 17.53
C GLN A 221 -0.91 5.47 16.92
N ASN A 222 -1.61 4.69 17.75
CA ASN A 222 -2.59 3.70 17.29
C ASN A 222 -3.76 4.37 16.57
N GLN A 223 -4.34 5.43 17.15
CA GLN A 223 -5.49 6.13 16.58
C GLN A 223 -5.13 6.80 15.24
N LEU A 224 -3.99 7.50 15.17
CA LEU A 224 -3.51 8.07 13.91
C LEU A 224 -3.11 7.00 12.88
N GLY A 225 -2.50 5.91 13.33
CA GLY A 225 -2.18 4.76 12.49
C GLY A 225 -3.44 4.14 11.88
N HIS A 226 -4.50 4.00 12.66
CA HIS A 226 -5.79 3.52 12.19
C HIS A 226 -6.41 4.45 11.15
N LEU A 227 -6.33 5.78 11.33
CA LEU A 227 -6.79 6.74 10.32
C LEU A 227 -6.01 6.61 9.00
N LEU A 228 -4.71 6.36 9.05
CA LEU A 228 -3.90 6.07 7.85
C LEU A 228 -4.33 4.75 7.18
N GLU A 229 -4.68 3.71 7.95
CA GLU A 229 -5.22 2.45 7.42
C GLU A 229 -6.56 2.67 6.71
N LEU A 230 -7.47 3.45 7.31
CA LEU A 230 -8.75 3.81 6.68
C LEU A 230 -8.53 4.58 5.37
N ASN A 231 -7.57 5.50 5.34
CA ASN A 231 -7.21 6.23 4.12
C ASN A 231 -6.67 5.28 3.04
N MET A 232 -5.84 4.29 3.40
CA MET A 232 -5.34 3.26 2.48
C MET A 232 -6.47 2.43 1.87
N ILE A 233 -7.45 1.99 2.69
CA ILE A 233 -8.59 1.20 2.22
C ILE A 233 -9.40 1.98 1.17
N GLU A 234 -9.73 3.24 1.47
CA GLU A 234 -10.53 4.06 0.58
C GLU A 234 -9.79 4.39 -0.73
N LEU A 235 -8.47 4.62 -0.66
CA LEU A 235 -7.64 4.85 -1.84
C LEU A 235 -7.49 3.57 -2.69
N ASP A 236 -7.26 2.41 -2.09
CA ASP A 236 -7.15 1.13 -2.82
C ASP A 236 -8.43 0.84 -3.62
N ARG A 237 -9.60 1.08 -3.00
CA ARG A 237 -10.91 0.94 -3.66
C ARG A 237 -11.04 1.89 -4.85
N LYS A 238 -10.76 3.19 -4.64
CA LYS A 238 -10.82 4.21 -5.70
C LYS A 238 -9.89 3.89 -6.87
N ILE A 239 -8.65 3.51 -6.59
CA ILE A 239 -7.63 3.19 -7.59
C ILE A 239 -8.03 1.91 -8.33
N SER A 240 -8.42 0.85 -7.64
CA SER A 240 -8.82 -0.42 -8.25
C SER A 240 -10.03 -0.25 -9.17
N THR A 241 -11.06 0.49 -8.73
CA THR A 241 -12.21 0.85 -9.59
C THR A 241 -11.77 1.72 -10.77
N GLY A 242 -10.88 2.70 -10.56
CA GLY A 242 -10.34 3.55 -11.63
C GLY A 242 -9.60 2.74 -12.69
N ILE A 243 -8.71 1.84 -12.28
CA ILE A 243 -7.97 0.93 -13.16
C ILE A 243 -8.94 0.04 -13.95
N GLN A 244 -9.92 -0.56 -13.27
CA GLN A 244 -10.93 -1.39 -13.92
C GLN A 244 -11.70 -0.61 -14.99
N ASN A 245 -12.18 0.60 -14.67
CA ASN A 245 -12.90 1.45 -15.62
C ASN A 245 -12.01 1.81 -16.83
N MET A 246 -10.74 2.13 -16.60
CA MET A 246 -9.78 2.40 -17.68
C MET A 246 -9.55 1.17 -18.57
N MET A 247 -9.46 -0.03 -17.97
CA MET A 247 -9.34 -1.30 -18.68
C MET A 247 -10.59 -1.61 -19.51
N GLU A 248 -11.78 -1.21 -19.06
CA GLU A 248 -13.04 -1.40 -19.79
C GLU A 248 -13.18 -0.44 -20.97
N LEU A 249 -12.73 0.81 -20.82
CA LEU A 249 -12.77 1.82 -21.89
C LEU A 249 -11.80 1.52 -23.05
N ARG A 250 -10.71 0.79 -22.79
CA ARG A 250 -9.70 0.36 -23.78
C ARG A 250 -9.11 1.49 -24.64
N LYS A 251 -9.11 2.73 -24.13
CA LYS A 251 -8.55 3.89 -24.84
C LYS A 251 -7.02 3.79 -24.89
N ARG A 252 -6.46 3.70 -26.09
CA ARG A 252 -5.00 3.53 -26.29
C ARG A 252 -4.17 4.70 -25.78
N ARG A 253 -4.68 5.93 -25.92
CA ARG A 253 -4.08 7.13 -25.30
C ARG A 253 -3.89 7.03 -23.79
N MET A 254 -4.66 6.17 -23.11
CA MET A 254 -4.56 5.95 -21.66
C MET A 254 -3.56 4.86 -21.28
N TRP A 255 -2.90 4.20 -22.24
CA TRP A 255 -1.99 3.09 -21.95
C TRP A 255 -0.87 3.50 -20.99
N VAL A 256 -0.25 4.68 -21.17
CA VAL A 256 0.80 5.16 -20.24
C VAL A 256 0.26 5.29 -18.83
N VAL A 257 -0.85 6.00 -18.67
CA VAL A 257 -1.49 6.22 -17.35
C VAL A 257 -1.89 4.90 -16.71
N LEU A 258 -2.47 3.97 -17.48
CA LEU A 258 -2.87 2.66 -16.99
C LEU A 258 -1.68 1.82 -16.54
N THR A 259 -0.59 1.81 -17.32
CA THR A 259 0.64 1.11 -16.95
C THR A 259 1.26 1.68 -15.68
N LEU A 260 1.32 3.02 -15.55
CA LEU A 260 1.87 3.67 -14.37
C LEU A 260 0.99 3.43 -13.13
N ALA A 261 -0.34 3.55 -13.25
CA ALA A 261 -1.25 3.29 -12.15
C ALA A 261 -1.18 1.82 -11.68
N ALA A 262 -1.17 0.87 -12.62
CA ALA A 262 -1.02 -0.55 -12.29
C ALA A 262 0.33 -0.83 -11.63
N PHE A 263 1.43 -0.26 -12.16
CA PHE A 263 2.76 -0.39 -11.58
C PHE A 263 2.80 0.13 -10.14
N LEU A 264 2.31 1.35 -9.91
CA LEU A 264 2.30 1.97 -8.58
C LEU A 264 1.46 1.15 -7.60
N LEU A 265 0.26 0.72 -7.98
CA LEU A 265 -0.59 -0.09 -7.10
C LEU A 265 0.05 -1.43 -6.74
N LEU A 266 0.65 -2.13 -7.72
CA LEU A 266 1.41 -3.37 -7.46
C LEU A 266 2.57 -3.11 -6.49
N HIS A 267 3.32 -2.02 -6.70
CA HIS A 267 4.46 -1.68 -5.86
C HIS A 267 4.05 -1.32 -4.43
N ILE A 268 2.95 -0.60 -4.25
CA ILE A 268 2.42 -0.26 -2.92
C ILE A 268 2.01 -1.54 -2.17
N ARG A 269 1.30 -2.45 -2.82
CA ARG A 269 0.88 -3.74 -2.25
C ARG A 269 2.06 -4.66 -1.96
N GLU A 270 3.06 -4.66 -2.82
CA GLU A 270 4.34 -5.36 -2.62
C GLU A 270 5.07 -4.88 -1.36
N LEU A 271 5.20 -3.56 -1.17
CA LEU A 271 5.84 -3.01 0.02
C LEU A 271 5.04 -3.29 1.28
N ASP A 272 3.71 -3.25 1.23
CA ASP A 272 2.88 -3.59 2.39
C ASP A 272 2.97 -5.07 2.76
N ALA A 273 2.94 -5.98 1.77
CA ALA A 273 3.21 -7.39 1.99
C ALA A 273 4.61 -7.62 2.58
N GLY A 274 5.63 -6.91 2.07
CA GLY A 274 7.00 -6.95 2.58
C GLY A 274 7.12 -6.60 4.06
N ARG A 275 6.30 -5.66 4.56
CA ARG A 275 6.25 -5.31 6.00
C ARG A 275 5.73 -6.45 6.87
N ASN A 276 4.88 -7.31 6.32
CA ASN A 276 4.25 -8.40 7.05
C ASN A 276 5.13 -9.67 7.07
N ILE A 277 6.13 -9.80 6.17
CA ILE A 277 7.01 -10.99 6.10
C ILE A 277 7.75 -11.23 7.42
N PHE A 278 8.23 -10.17 8.08
CA PHE A 278 8.88 -10.31 9.38
C PHE A 278 7.93 -10.98 10.38
N TRP A 279 6.71 -10.45 10.49
CA TRP A 279 5.72 -10.94 11.44
C TRP A 279 5.16 -12.32 11.07
N SER A 280 5.24 -12.74 9.81
CA SER A 280 4.87 -14.10 9.42
C SER A 280 5.93 -15.14 9.77
N ARG A 281 7.21 -14.75 9.86
CA ARG A 281 8.34 -15.65 10.13
C ARG A 281 8.64 -15.84 11.62
N TYR A 282 8.44 -14.80 12.42
CA TYR A 282 8.83 -14.80 13.83
C TYR A 282 7.62 -14.89 14.76
N ILE A 283 7.78 -15.65 15.85
CA ILE A 283 6.79 -15.71 16.92
C ILE A 283 6.80 -14.37 17.66
N ASP A 284 5.64 -13.73 17.73
CA ASP A 284 5.43 -12.53 18.51
C ASP A 284 5.25 -12.87 20.00
N THR A 285 6.38 -13.13 20.68
CA THR A 285 6.42 -13.50 22.09
C THR A 285 5.94 -12.40 23.03
N LEU A 286 5.90 -11.15 22.55
CA LEU A 286 5.58 -9.98 23.34
C LEU A 286 4.16 -9.45 23.06
N GLY A 287 3.42 -10.05 22.12
CA GLY A 287 2.01 -9.75 21.85
C GLY A 287 1.77 -8.38 21.22
N PHE A 288 2.66 -7.97 20.32
CA PHE A 288 2.61 -6.69 19.59
C PHE A 288 1.85 -6.73 18.28
N TRP A 289 1.73 -7.90 17.65
CA TRP A 289 0.79 -8.13 16.58
C TRP A 289 -0.62 -8.12 17.16
N ILE A 290 -1.13 -6.91 17.35
CA ILE A 290 -2.47 -6.62 17.88
C ILE A 290 -3.53 -6.61 16.77
N HIS A 291 -3.11 -6.87 15.54
CA HIS A 291 -3.95 -6.86 14.37
C HIS A 291 -4.79 -8.17 14.30
N PRO A 292 -6.11 -8.10 14.02
CA PRO A 292 -6.99 -9.27 14.07
C PRO A 292 -6.66 -10.33 13.03
N SER A 293 -6.26 -9.93 11.81
CA SER A 293 -5.78 -10.88 10.81
C SER A 293 -4.32 -11.27 11.05
N LYS A 294 -4.01 -12.54 10.83
CA LYS A 294 -2.62 -13.05 10.87
C LYS A 294 -1.79 -12.45 9.72
N PRO A 295 -0.48 -12.19 9.91
CA PRO A 295 0.39 -11.63 8.88
C PRO A 295 0.36 -12.42 7.57
N LYS A 296 0.39 -13.76 7.68
CA LYS A 296 0.35 -14.66 6.51
C LYS A 296 -0.91 -14.48 5.66
N ALA A 297 -2.08 -14.32 6.29
CA ALA A 297 -3.34 -14.11 5.57
C ALA A 297 -3.34 -12.76 4.82
N LEU A 298 -2.74 -11.71 5.42
CA LEU A 298 -2.59 -10.41 4.77
C LEU A 298 -1.66 -10.47 3.55
N ILE A 299 -0.56 -11.23 3.66
CA ILE A 299 0.36 -11.47 2.54
C ILE A 299 -0.35 -12.24 1.42
N GLU A 300 -1.07 -13.30 1.75
CA GLU A 300 -1.83 -14.11 0.78
C GLU A 300 -2.87 -13.26 0.04
N GLU A 301 -3.64 -12.41 0.73
CA GLU A 301 -4.62 -11.52 0.11
C GLU A 301 -3.94 -10.49 -0.82
N ALA A 302 -2.80 -9.92 -0.41
CA ALA A 302 -2.02 -9.03 -1.26
C ALA A 302 -1.50 -9.72 -2.53
N VAL A 303 -1.01 -10.97 -2.41
CA VAL A 303 -0.54 -11.78 -3.55
C VAL A 303 -1.69 -12.10 -4.50
N ILE A 304 -2.85 -12.51 -3.99
CA ILE A 304 -4.03 -12.81 -4.83
C ILE A 304 -4.49 -11.55 -5.56
N SER A 305 -4.59 -10.42 -4.85
CA SER A 305 -5.01 -9.14 -5.44
C SER A 305 -4.04 -8.66 -6.53
N CYS A 306 -2.73 -8.76 -6.30
CA CYS A 306 -1.72 -8.42 -7.30
C CYS A 306 -1.76 -9.36 -8.51
N THR A 307 -1.94 -10.67 -8.28
CA THR A 307 -2.06 -11.67 -9.35
C THR A 307 -3.28 -11.40 -10.24
N SER A 308 -4.41 -11.01 -9.64
CA SER A 308 -5.60 -10.59 -10.38
C SER A 308 -5.29 -9.39 -11.28
N LEU A 309 -4.69 -8.32 -10.71
CA LEU A 309 -4.33 -7.11 -11.47
C LEU A 309 -3.38 -7.40 -12.63
N LEU A 310 -2.31 -8.15 -12.38
CA LEU A 310 -1.35 -8.58 -13.41
C LEU A 310 -2.04 -9.34 -14.53
N SER A 311 -2.89 -10.30 -14.19
CA SER A 311 -3.60 -11.13 -15.17
C SER A 311 -4.53 -10.30 -16.05
N HIS A 312 -5.29 -9.37 -15.46
CA HIS A 312 -6.16 -8.46 -16.19
C HIS A 312 -5.37 -7.53 -17.11
N PHE A 313 -4.26 -6.97 -16.62
CA PHE A 313 -3.38 -6.11 -17.39
C PHE A 313 -2.76 -6.86 -18.58
N HIS A 314 -2.20 -8.05 -18.36
CA HIS A 314 -1.58 -8.87 -19.39
C HIS A 314 -2.56 -9.32 -20.47
N CYS A 315 -3.77 -9.71 -20.08
CA CYS A 315 -4.84 -10.06 -21.01
C CYS A 315 -5.25 -8.89 -21.93
N LEU A 316 -5.26 -7.66 -21.39
CA LEU A 316 -5.76 -6.49 -22.11
C LEU A 316 -4.67 -5.82 -22.96
N ILE A 317 -3.55 -5.50 -22.33
CA ILE A 317 -2.47 -4.67 -22.87
C ILE A 317 -1.24 -5.55 -23.10
N GLY A 318 -0.83 -6.30 -22.07
CA GLY A 318 0.41 -7.07 -22.09
C GLY A 318 1.61 -6.20 -22.44
N GLN A 319 2.51 -6.73 -23.27
CA GLN A 319 3.73 -6.03 -23.71
C GLN A 319 3.52 -5.15 -24.95
N LYS A 320 2.31 -5.08 -25.52
CA LYS A 320 2.05 -4.37 -26.79
C LYS A 320 2.62 -2.94 -26.82
N PRO A 321 2.42 -2.08 -25.79
CA PRO A 321 2.98 -0.73 -25.83
C PRO A 321 4.51 -0.70 -25.85
N LEU A 322 5.17 -1.76 -25.37
CA LEU A 322 6.62 -1.88 -25.33
C LEU A 322 7.19 -2.51 -26.62
N ASP A 323 6.38 -3.28 -27.33
CA ASP A 323 6.77 -3.98 -28.57
C ASP A 323 6.61 -3.09 -29.81
N LEU A 324 5.79 -2.04 -29.74
CA LEU A 324 5.57 -1.10 -30.84
C LEU A 324 6.79 -0.20 -31.08
N ASP A 325 7.03 0.08 -32.37
CA ASP A 325 7.91 1.15 -32.79
C ASP A 325 7.16 2.48 -32.80
N TRP A 326 7.47 3.34 -31.83
CA TRP A 326 6.81 4.64 -31.65
C TRP A 326 7.40 5.75 -32.53
N ASP A 327 8.40 5.44 -33.34
CA ASP A 327 8.85 6.30 -34.44
C ASP A 327 7.99 6.09 -35.70
N ASP A 328 7.33 4.93 -35.84
CA ASP A 328 6.42 4.64 -36.96
C ASP A 328 5.10 5.42 -36.85
N GLN A 329 4.65 5.97 -37.98
CA GLN A 329 3.42 6.74 -38.07
C GLN A 329 2.19 5.91 -37.65
N LYS A 330 2.16 4.61 -37.98
CA LYS A 330 1.05 3.72 -37.61
C LYS A 330 0.89 3.63 -36.08
N SER A 331 1.99 3.57 -35.34
CA SER A 331 1.96 3.53 -33.87
C SER A 331 1.52 4.87 -33.30
N ARG A 332 1.98 5.99 -33.88
CA ARG A 332 1.59 7.34 -33.46
C ARG A 332 0.10 7.60 -33.69
N ASP A 333 -0.45 7.13 -34.81
CA ASP A 333 -1.89 7.21 -35.11
C ASP A 333 -2.75 6.45 -34.09
N MET A 334 -2.22 5.41 -33.43
CA MET A 334 -2.95 4.69 -32.38
C MET A 334 -3.23 5.53 -31.13
N VAL A 335 -2.50 6.63 -30.95
CA VAL A 335 -2.62 7.56 -29.82
C VAL A 335 -2.91 8.97 -30.31
N ASP A 336 -3.54 9.10 -31.47
CA ASP A 336 -3.98 10.37 -32.06
C ASP A 336 -2.82 11.37 -32.27
N ASN A 337 -1.60 10.88 -32.52
CA ASN A 337 -0.37 11.68 -32.63
C ASN A 337 -0.08 12.58 -31.41
N ASP A 338 -0.53 12.16 -30.22
CA ASP A 338 -0.21 12.84 -28.96
C ASP A 338 1.28 12.68 -28.64
N GLU A 339 2.05 13.76 -28.84
CA GLU A 339 3.51 13.79 -28.65
C GLU A 339 3.94 13.47 -27.22
N ASP A 340 3.15 13.87 -26.21
CA ASP A 340 3.45 13.58 -24.82
C ASP A 340 3.30 12.09 -24.52
N VAL A 341 2.25 11.47 -25.05
CA VAL A 341 2.02 10.02 -24.95
C VAL A 341 3.13 9.25 -25.68
N VAL A 342 3.48 9.64 -26.90
CA VAL A 342 4.55 9.01 -27.70
C VAL A 342 5.89 9.09 -26.97
N LYS A 343 6.25 10.27 -26.45
CA LYS A 343 7.49 10.47 -25.68
C LYS A 343 7.53 9.61 -24.43
N ALA A 344 6.42 9.54 -23.68
CA ALA A 344 6.33 8.71 -22.49
C ALA A 344 6.40 7.22 -22.80
N MET A 345 5.80 6.77 -23.90
CA MET A 345 5.92 5.37 -24.36
C MET A 345 7.36 5.00 -24.73
N LYS A 346 8.07 5.87 -25.47
CA LYS A 346 9.50 5.68 -25.78
C LYS A 346 10.35 5.61 -24.50
N ALA A 347 10.10 6.50 -23.55
CA ALA A 347 10.79 6.50 -22.26
C ALA A 347 10.53 5.21 -21.47
N LEU A 348 9.27 4.77 -21.40
CA LEU A 348 8.87 3.54 -20.74
C LEU A 348 9.51 2.30 -21.40
N ARG A 349 9.48 2.21 -22.73
CA ARG A 349 10.12 1.13 -23.49
C ARG A 349 11.63 1.08 -23.22
N SER A 350 12.32 2.22 -23.32
CA SER A 350 13.76 2.31 -23.06
C SER A 350 14.11 1.88 -21.63
N LEU A 351 13.30 2.32 -20.65
CA LEU A 351 13.46 1.93 -19.26
C LEU A 351 13.33 0.42 -19.08
N VAL A 352 12.24 -0.18 -19.57
CA VAL A 352 11.99 -1.61 -19.41
C VAL A 352 13.06 -2.47 -20.09
N LEU A 353 13.53 -2.08 -21.28
CA LEU A 353 14.62 -2.78 -21.97
C LEU A 353 15.91 -2.79 -21.11
N LYS A 354 16.32 -1.63 -20.57
CA LYS A 354 17.48 -1.55 -19.68
C LYS A 354 17.34 -2.40 -18.41
N LEU A 355 16.13 -2.52 -17.88
CA LEU A 355 15.87 -3.33 -16.69
C LEU A 355 15.91 -4.84 -17.01
N ARG A 356 15.45 -5.22 -18.20
CA ARG A 356 15.54 -6.58 -18.72
C ARG A 356 16.99 -6.99 -18.95
N ASP A 357 17.80 -6.13 -19.57
CA ASP A 357 19.23 -6.38 -19.82
C ASP A 357 20.01 -6.57 -18.52
N LYS A 358 19.56 -5.96 -17.42
CA LYS A 358 20.13 -6.09 -16.07
C LYS A 358 19.54 -7.25 -15.26
N ASN A 359 18.66 -8.08 -15.83
CA ASN A 359 17.96 -9.17 -15.14
C ASN A 359 17.21 -8.72 -13.87
N LEU A 360 16.62 -7.52 -13.89
CA LEU A 360 15.90 -6.96 -12.73
C LEU A 360 14.40 -7.27 -12.73
N ILE A 361 13.87 -7.81 -13.82
CA ILE A 361 12.46 -8.18 -14.00
C ILE A 361 12.23 -9.62 -13.54
N GLY A 362 11.15 -9.85 -12.78
CA GLY A 362 10.70 -11.18 -12.38
C GLY A 362 11.53 -11.83 -11.27
N ARG A 363 12.27 -11.04 -10.49
CA ARG A 363 13.01 -11.55 -9.32
C ARG A 363 12.05 -11.95 -8.21
N GLU A 364 12.43 -12.97 -7.45
CA GLU A 364 11.60 -13.52 -6.37
C GLU A 364 11.90 -12.85 -5.03
N ALA A 365 10.88 -12.60 -4.22
CA ALA A 365 11.02 -11.91 -2.94
C ALA A 365 11.86 -12.69 -1.91
N CYS A 366 11.75 -14.01 -1.88
CA CYS A 366 12.50 -14.86 -0.95
C CYS A 366 14.02 -14.76 -1.10
N ASN A 367 14.49 -14.47 -2.33
CA ASN A 367 15.91 -14.31 -2.63
C ASN A 367 16.46 -12.93 -2.28
N LEU A 368 15.58 -11.96 -2.04
CA LEU A 368 15.95 -10.56 -1.84
C LEU A 368 15.64 -10.05 -0.43
N TYR A 369 14.65 -10.64 0.23
CA TYR A 369 14.13 -10.14 1.49
C TYR A 369 15.22 -10.10 2.58
N LYS A 370 15.31 -8.95 3.24
CA LYS A 370 16.13 -8.71 4.42
C LYS A 370 15.23 -8.45 5.60
N ASP A 371 15.46 -9.14 6.71
CA ASP A 371 14.62 -9.04 7.90
C ASP A 371 14.46 -7.58 8.35
N GLY A 372 13.22 -7.14 8.50
CA GLY A 372 12.89 -5.78 8.95
C GLY A 372 13.07 -4.68 7.90
N ASP A 373 13.48 -5.00 6.65
CA ASP A 373 13.54 -4.05 5.55
C ASP A 373 12.52 -4.39 4.44
N PRO A 374 11.31 -3.82 4.47
CA PRO A 374 10.32 -4.03 3.43
C PRO A 374 10.76 -3.57 2.03
N ASN A 375 11.76 -2.68 1.93
CA ASN A 375 12.23 -2.22 0.61
C ASN A 375 13.11 -3.27 -0.07
N SER A 376 13.57 -4.29 0.65
CA SER A 376 14.38 -5.37 0.09
C SER A 376 13.62 -6.19 -0.97
N VAL A 377 12.29 -6.28 -0.87
CA VAL A 377 11.40 -6.92 -1.87
C VAL A 377 10.88 -5.96 -2.93
N SER A 378 11.32 -4.70 -2.91
CA SER A 378 10.93 -3.70 -3.90
C SER A 378 11.26 -4.16 -5.32
N PHE A 379 10.33 -3.94 -6.24
CA PHE A 379 10.48 -4.27 -7.66
C PHE A 379 10.59 -5.78 -7.94
N THR A 380 9.80 -6.59 -7.23
CA THR A 380 9.58 -8.02 -7.46
C THR A 380 8.25 -8.24 -8.18
N ILE A 381 7.12 -8.11 -7.48
CA ILE A 381 5.75 -8.18 -8.02
C ILE A 381 5.53 -7.11 -9.08
N SER A 382 5.87 -5.86 -8.78
CA SER A 382 5.61 -4.73 -9.68
C SER A 382 6.37 -4.86 -11.01
N SER A 383 7.51 -5.56 -11.02
CA SER A 383 8.28 -5.83 -12.23
C SER A 383 7.61 -6.83 -13.17
N LEU A 384 6.76 -7.73 -12.65
CA LEU A 384 6.04 -8.75 -13.43
C LEU A 384 5.05 -8.14 -14.44
N LEU A 385 4.70 -6.86 -14.27
CA LEU A 385 3.93 -6.08 -15.24
C LEU A 385 4.62 -6.03 -16.62
N PHE A 386 5.96 -6.12 -16.62
CA PHE A 386 6.81 -6.01 -17.80
C PHE A 386 7.31 -7.37 -18.31
N GLU A 387 6.88 -8.45 -17.68
CA GLU A 387 7.19 -9.81 -18.07
C GLU A 387 6.16 -10.35 -19.07
N ARG A 388 6.49 -11.43 -19.79
CA ARG A 388 5.52 -12.12 -20.65
C ARG A 388 4.44 -12.79 -19.81
N MET A 389 3.23 -12.88 -20.34
CA MET A 389 2.05 -13.34 -19.60
C MET A 389 2.23 -14.70 -18.89
N ASN A 390 2.99 -15.65 -19.46
CA ASN A 390 3.25 -16.96 -18.86
C ASN A 390 4.08 -16.93 -17.57
N LYS A 391 4.89 -15.88 -17.37
CA LYS A 391 5.69 -15.68 -16.15
C LYS A 391 5.20 -14.48 -15.33
N GLY A 392 4.60 -13.49 -15.99
CA GLY A 392 4.16 -12.22 -15.40
C GLY A 392 2.92 -12.29 -14.53
N CYS A 393 2.32 -13.48 -14.35
CA CYS A 393 1.20 -13.70 -13.43
C CYS A 393 1.56 -14.62 -12.26
N GLU A 394 2.79 -15.11 -12.18
CA GLU A 394 3.23 -16.03 -11.13
C GLU A 394 4.05 -15.29 -10.08
N ILE A 395 3.42 -14.88 -8.98
CA ILE A 395 4.10 -14.22 -7.87
C ILE A 395 4.77 -15.28 -6.99
N LYS A 396 6.08 -15.14 -6.75
CA LYS A 396 6.89 -16.09 -5.97
C LYS A 396 7.60 -15.42 -4.80
N GLY A 397 7.85 -16.20 -3.76
CA GLY A 397 8.78 -15.84 -2.67
C GLY A 397 8.19 -14.98 -1.56
N PHE A 398 6.87 -14.82 -1.46
CA PHE A 398 6.17 -14.13 -0.37
C PHE A 398 5.63 -15.11 0.69
N HIS A 399 6.40 -16.15 1.04
CA HIS A 399 6.01 -17.15 2.04
C HIS A 399 6.79 -17.00 3.35
#